data_AF-A0A932TTQ1-F1
#
_entry.id   AF-A0A932TTQ1-F1
#
_cell.length_a   1.000
_cell.length_b   1.000
_cell.length_c   1.000
_cell.angle_alpha   90.00
_cell.angle_beta   90.00
_cell.angle_gamma   90.00
#
_symmetry.space_group_name_H-M   'P 1'
#
loop_
_entity.id
_entity.type
_entity.pdbx_description
1 polymer ?
#
loop_
_entity_poly.entity_id
_entity_poly.type
_entity_poly.pdbx_seq_one_letter_code
_entity_poly.pdbx_strand_id
1 'polypeptide(L)' 'MRVTMAQGSRAFRMSEQPHSQYIEGEDGELWVIQSTRATGGEYEVTARPATRIEQRLYEQEKRGPSGA' A
#
# COMPACT_ATOMS: atom_id res chain seq x y z
N MET A 1 8.21 2.97 -22.10
CA MET A 1 8.19 3.74 -20.84
C MET A 1 8.86 2.87 -19.79
N ARG A 2 10.09 3.19 -19.38
CA ARG A 2 10.88 2.38 -18.43
C ARG A 2 10.59 2.95 -17.03
N VAL A 3 9.84 2.21 -16.22
CA VAL A 3 9.55 2.62 -14.84
C VAL A 3 10.79 2.30 -14.01
N THR A 4 11.65 3.29 -13.80
CA THR A 4 12.74 3.19 -12.83
C THR A 4 12.11 3.35 -11.45
N MET A 5 11.76 2.24 -10.80
CA MET A 5 11.32 2.26 -9.41
C MET A 5 12.47 2.80 -8.56
N ALA A 6 12.20 3.81 -7.70
CA ALA A 6 13.14 4.21 -6.68
C ALA A 6 13.48 2.98 -5.81
N GLN A 7 14.75 2.82 -5.41
CA GLN A 7 15.21 1.65 -4.63
C GLN A 7 14.25 1.38 -3.47
N GLY A 8 13.49 0.29 -3.56
CA GLY A 8 12.51 -0.13 -2.57
C GLY A 8 11.05 -0.12 -3.02
N SER A 9 10.65 0.61 -4.07
CA SER A 9 9.25 0.60 -4.54
C SER A 9 8.90 -0.72 -5.27
N ARG A 10 7.73 -1.28 -4.96
CA ARG A 10 7.18 -2.52 -5.52
C ARG A 10 5.87 -2.25 -6.25
N ALA A 11 5.65 -2.93 -7.37
CA ALA A 11 4.38 -2.93 -8.07
C ALA A 11 3.53 -4.11 -7.60
N PHE A 12 2.25 -3.85 -7.33
CA PHE A 12 1.21 -4.81 -6.99
C PHE A 12 0.18 -4.78 -8.10
N ARG A 13 -0.36 -5.95 -8.46
CA ARG A 13 -1.53 -6.05 -9.35
C ARG A 13 -2.72 -6.48 -8.51
N MET A 14 -3.81 -5.75 -8.66
CA MET A 14 -5.04 -5.97 -7.93
C MET A 14 -6.20 -6.02 -8.91
N SER A 15 -7.12 -6.96 -8.71
CA SER A 15 -8.35 -7.07 -9.51
C SER A 15 -9.37 -5.98 -9.17
N GLU A 16 -9.23 -5.34 -8.01
CA GLU A 16 -10.10 -4.28 -7.53
C GLU A 16 -9.27 -3.05 -7.12
N GLN A 17 -9.90 -1.88 -7.10
CA GLN A 17 -9.24 -0.65 -6.70
C GLN A 17 -8.87 -0.73 -5.21
N PRO A 18 -7.63 -0.39 -4.81
CA PRO A 18 -7.31 -0.33 -3.39
C PRO A 18 -8.19 0.69 -2.67
N HIS A 19 -8.85 0.24 -1.61
CA HIS A 19 -9.71 1.08 -0.76
C HIS A 19 -8.96 1.79 0.38
N SER A 20 -7.69 1.45 0.59
CA SER A 20 -6.80 2.04 1.61
C SER A 20 -5.56 2.62 0.96
N GLN A 21 -4.90 3.56 1.65
CA GLN A 21 -3.58 4.07 1.29
C GLN A 21 -2.44 3.08 1.60
N TYR A 22 -2.75 1.97 2.29
CA TYR A 22 -1.79 0.94 2.67
C TYR A 22 -2.12 -0.42 2.05
N ILE A 23 -1.08 -1.21 1.77
CA ILE A 23 -1.14 -2.61 1.35
C ILE A 23 -0.41 -3.44 2.40
N GLU A 24 -1.08 -4.48 2.92
CA GLU A 24 -0.44 -5.50 3.74
C GLU A 24 0.14 -6.58 2.82
N GLY A 25 1.45 -6.79 2.92
CA GLY A 25 2.16 -7.88 2.25
C GLY A 25 1.98 -9.21 2.98
N GLU A 26 2.37 -10.30 2.33
CA GLU A 26 2.20 -11.67 2.83
C GLU A 26 2.95 -11.93 4.15
N ASP A 27 4.11 -11.28 4.36
CA ASP A 27 4.93 -11.43 5.57
C ASP A 27 4.58 -10.43 6.68
N GLY A 28 3.44 -9.74 6.57
CA GLY A 28 3.05 -8.66 7.49
C GLY A 28 3.80 -7.33 7.24
N GLU A 29 4.54 -7.24 6.13
CA GLU A 29 5.14 -5.98 5.69
C GLU A 29 4.07 -4.98 5.27
N LEU A 30 4.16 -3.74 5.75
CA LEU A 30 3.25 -2.68 5.34
C LEU A 30 3.86 -1.85 4.21
N TRP A 31 3.06 -1.62 3.17
CA TRP A 31 3.43 -0.84 1.99
C TRP A 31 2.52 0.38 1.86
N VAL A 32 3.08 1.53 1.53
CA VAL A 32 2.37 2.80 1.32
C VAL A 32 2.20 3.02 -0.17
N ILE A 33 0.94 3.13 -0.62
CA ILE A 33 0.60 3.36 -2.02
C ILE A 33 1.09 4.74 -2.45
N GLN A 34 1.85 4.77 -3.54
CA GLN A 34 2.32 6.00 -4.18
C GLN A 34 1.49 6.34 -5.41
N SER A 35 1.07 5.34 -6.18
CA SER A 35 0.23 5.54 -7.36
C SER A 35 -0.61 4.31 -7.67
N THR A 36 -1.78 4.55 -8.25
CA THR A 36 -2.70 3.51 -8.72
C THR A 36 -3.06 3.82 -10.17
N ARG A 37 -2.93 2.83 -11.05
CA ARG A 37 -3.24 2.94 -12.48
C ARG A 37 -4.16 1.80 -12.91
N ALA A 38 -5.33 2.13 -13.41
CA ALA A 38 -6.21 1.15 -14.05
C ALA A 38 -5.64 0.75 -15.43
N THR A 39 -5.49 -0.55 -15.67
CA THR A 39 -4.99 -1.13 -16.92
C THR A 39 -5.77 -2.40 -17.24
N GLY A 40 -6.56 -2.39 -18.32
CA GLY A 40 -7.16 -3.61 -18.87
C GLY A 40 -8.09 -4.39 -17.94
N GLY A 41 -8.75 -3.73 -16.98
CA GLY A 41 -9.61 -4.37 -15.98
C GLY A 41 -8.91 -4.72 -14.66
N GLU A 42 -7.61 -4.43 -14.55
CA GLU A 42 -6.84 -4.56 -13.31
C GLU A 42 -6.33 -3.19 -12.85
N TYR A 43 -5.84 -3.13 -11.62
CA TYR A 43 -5.18 -1.98 -11.03
C TYR A 43 -3.71 -2.32 -10.77
N GLU A 44 -2.82 -1.58 -11.44
CA GLU A 44 -1.39 -1.58 -11.15
C GLU A 44 -1.11 -0.53 -10.09
N VAL A 45 -0.64 -0.98 -8.93
CA VAL A 45 -0.39 -0.13 -7.77
C VAL A 45 1.11 -0.10 -7.49
N THR A 46 1.72 1.07 -7.53
CA THR A 46 3.10 1.24 -7.07
C THR A 46 3.09 1.69 -5.62
N ALA A 47 3.80 0.96 -4.77
CA ALA A 47 3.91 1.28 -3.35
C ALA A 47 5.37 1.21 -2.89
N ARG A 48 5.68 1.89 -1.78
CA ARG A 48 6.98 1.84 -1.11
C ARG A 48 6.84 1.20 0.28
N PRO A 49 7.93 0.71 0.89
CA PRO A 49 7.88 0.24 2.26
C PRO A 49 7.37 1.37 3.18
N ALA A 50 6.48 1.01 4.09
CA ALA A 50 6.02 1.93 5.12
C ALA A 50 7.16 2.20 6.10
N THR A 51 7.32 3.47 6.48
CA THR A 51 8.19 3.84 7.58
C THR A 51 7.62 3.35 8.91
N ARG A 52 8.45 3.28 9.94
CA ARG A 52 8.02 2.89 11.29
C ARG A 52 6.92 3.78 11.87
N ILE A 53 6.86 5.06 11.47
CA ILE A 53 5.80 5.98 11.92
C ILE A 53 4.47 5.63 11.24
N GLU A 54 4.50 5.40 9.93
CA GLU A 54 3.32 5.02 9.14
C GLU A 54 2.76 3.67 9.58
N GLN A 55 3.62 2.70 9.90
CA GLN A 55 3.19 1.43 10.49
C GLN A 55 2.41 1.64 11.79
N ARG A 56 2.91 2.50 12.69
CA ARG A 56 2.22 2.79 13.95
C ARG A 56 0.89 3.52 13.75
N LEU A 57 0.82 4.44 12.79
CA LEU A 57 -0.42 5.14 12.45
C LEU A 57 -1.46 4.16 11.92
N TYR A 58 -1.07 3.29 11.00
CA TYR A 58 -1.92 2.23 10.47
C TYR A 58 -2.46 1.29 11.55
N GLU A 59 -1.60 0.86 12.49
CA GLU A 59 -2.01 0.04 13.63
C GLU A 59 -2.98 0.78 14.56
N GLN A 60 -2.81 2.08 14.77
CA GLN A 60 -3.75 2.92 15.53
C GLN A 60 -5.10 3.03 14.82
N GLU A 61 -5.10 3.30 13.51
CA GLU A 61 -6.31 3.37 12.70
C GLU A 61 -7.07 2.03 12.72
N LYS A 62 -6.37 0.89 12.61
CA LYS A 62 -6.97 -0.45 12.70
C LYS A 62 -7.55 -0.77 14.08
N ARG A 63 -6.94 -0.26 15.15
CA ARG A 63 -7.42 -0.51 16.52
C ARG A 63 -8.70 0.25 16.85
N GLY A 64 -9.02 1.30 16.09
CA GLY A 64 -10.15 2.19 16.36
C GLY A 64 -10.12 2.80 17.77
N PRO A 65 -11.04 3.71 18.11
CA PRO A 65 -11.27 4.09 19.49
C PRO A 65 -11.97 2.93 20.22
N SER A 66 -11.22 1.89 20.57
CA SER A 66 -11.67 0.90 21.56
C SER A 66 -11.64 1.56 22.94
N GLY A 67 -12.67 2.37 23.23
CA GLY A 67 -12.77 3.16 24.44
C GLY A 67 -14.08 3.94 24.51
N ALA A 68 -15.21 3.23 24.57
CA ALA A 68 -16.46 3.73 25.12
C ALA A 68 -17.29 2.55 25.64
#